data_AF-A0A2S5L1E2-F1
#
_entry.id   AF-A0A2S5L1E2-F1
#
_cell.length_a   1.000
_cell.length_b   1.000
_cell.length_c   1.000
_cell.angle_alpha   90.00
_cell.angle_beta   90.00
_cell.angle_gamma   90.00
#
_symmetry.space_group_name_H-M   'P 1'
#
loop_
_entity.id
_entity.type
_entity.pdbx_description
1 polymer ?
#
loop_
_entity_poly.entity_id
_entity_poly.type
_entity_poly.pdbx_seq_one_letter_code
_entity_poly.pdbx_strand_id
1 'polypeptide(L)'
;MKSADLEVLERALDWLDDGHQAHLFTVVQTWGSAPRLPGAVLVVRDDGHLIGSVSGGCIEDDLADKARNQTLPNKPSVLEYGISREDAQRFRIPCGGRLQIFVEPLHHSSQLLPIVQNLRERKLTKRSVHISSGEIKLTQVLPEGSPRIESGWFHSYFGPQWRLLIIGANQLGATLASMAQALDFEVLVCEPRQEIRDEWHVDGVTWVYGMPDDVVLEIAPDAHTAIVAVTHDPKLDDMALLEALKSDAFYVGVLGSHKNQEKRRDRMRMFDL
;
A
#
# COMPACT_ATOMS: atom_id res chain seq x y z
N MET A 1 -6.37 9.82 1.69
CA MET A 1 -5.44 9.50 2.81
C MET A 1 -4.12 9.10 2.17
N LYS A 2 -2.95 9.37 2.77
CA LYS A 2 -1.68 8.84 2.21
C LYS A 2 -1.54 7.38 2.64
N SER A 3 -0.90 6.52 1.83
CA SER A 3 -0.56 5.18 2.32
C SER A 3 0.36 5.29 3.54
N ALA A 4 0.19 4.39 4.50
CA ALA A 4 1.00 4.37 5.72
C ALA A 4 2.51 4.34 5.41
N ASP A 5 2.91 3.59 4.39
CA ASP A 5 4.31 3.51 3.96
C ASP A 5 4.84 4.83 3.42
N LEU A 6 4.03 5.55 2.62
CA LEU A 6 4.45 6.86 2.07
C LEU A 6 4.66 7.87 3.20
N GLU A 7 3.78 7.89 4.22
CA GLU A 7 3.93 8.78 5.37
C GLU A 7 5.21 8.48 6.17
N VAL A 8 5.50 7.19 6.41
CA VAL A 8 6.72 6.74 7.10
C VAL A 8 7.97 7.19 6.34
N LEU A 9 8.00 6.97 5.02
CA LEU A 9 9.15 7.30 4.18
C LEU A 9 9.33 8.81 3.99
N GLU A 10 8.26 9.58 3.86
CA GLU A 10 8.31 11.05 3.80
C GLU A 10 8.86 11.63 5.09
N ARG A 11 8.39 11.15 6.25
CA ARG A 11 8.93 11.62 7.53
C ARG A 11 10.40 11.24 7.72
N ALA A 12 10.81 10.07 7.24
CA ALA A 12 12.20 9.67 7.27
C ALA A 12 13.08 10.57 6.39
N LEU A 13 12.58 11.02 5.23
CA LEU A 13 13.26 12.01 4.41
C LEU A 13 13.44 13.33 5.15
N ASP A 14 12.37 13.85 5.78
CA ASP A 14 12.43 15.10 6.55
C ASP A 14 13.52 15.01 7.64
N TRP A 15 13.57 13.90 8.39
CA TRP A 15 14.60 13.69 9.42
C TRP A 15 16.02 13.66 8.86
N LEU A 16 16.23 12.99 7.72
CA LEU A 16 17.55 12.92 7.07
C LEU A 16 17.98 14.29 6.54
N ASP A 17 17.06 15.08 6.00
CA ASP A 17 17.33 16.43 5.50
C ASP A 17 17.61 17.41 6.66
N ASP A 18 17.01 17.18 7.84
CA ASP A 18 17.32 17.88 9.09
C ASP A 18 18.67 17.45 9.72
N GLY A 19 19.39 16.50 9.10
CA GLY A 19 20.71 16.05 9.51
C GLY A 19 20.72 14.95 10.57
N HIS A 20 19.57 14.34 10.89
CA HIS A 20 19.52 13.18 11.75
C HIS A 20 19.96 11.91 11.02
N GLN A 21 20.42 10.92 11.78
CA GLN A 21 20.51 9.54 11.30
C GLN A 21 19.25 8.77 11.65
N ALA A 22 18.94 7.77 10.83
CA ALA A 22 17.79 6.90 11.08
C ALA A 22 18.07 5.46 10.64
N HIS A 23 17.20 4.56 11.05
CA HIS A 23 17.19 3.16 10.64
C HIS A 23 15.81 2.81 10.11
N LEU A 24 15.75 2.25 8.91
CA LEU A 24 14.53 1.67 8.35
C LEU A 24 14.49 0.18 8.69
N PHE A 25 13.39 -0.22 9.30
CA PHE A 25 13.08 -1.59 9.67
C PHE A 25 11.96 -2.09 8.77
N THR A 26 12.11 -3.29 8.22
CA THR A 26 11.08 -3.96 7.42
C THR A 26 10.87 -5.36 7.94
N VAL A 27 9.60 -5.74 8.18
CA VAL A 27 9.28 -7.14 8.53
C VAL A 27 9.56 -8.03 7.32
N VAL A 28 10.50 -8.96 7.49
CA VAL A 28 10.86 -9.96 6.46
C VAL A 28 9.88 -11.10 6.49
N GLN A 29 9.70 -11.69 7.68
CA GLN A 29 8.91 -12.90 7.87
C GLN A 29 8.41 -13.00 9.31
N THR A 30 7.25 -13.63 9.45
CA THR A 30 6.58 -13.90 10.71
C THR A 30 6.29 -15.39 10.84
N TRP A 31 6.39 -15.94 12.04
CA TRP A 31 5.90 -17.28 12.37
C TRP A 31 4.90 -17.18 13.50
N GLY A 32 3.89 -18.06 13.51
CA GLY A 32 2.82 -18.03 14.50
C GLY A 32 1.94 -16.78 14.35
N SER A 33 1.34 -16.35 15.46
CA SER A 33 0.56 -15.10 15.48
C SER A 33 1.50 -13.90 15.58
N ALA A 34 1.57 -13.12 14.52
CA ALA A 34 2.31 -11.87 14.49
C ALA A 34 1.36 -10.68 14.24
N PRO A 35 1.57 -9.55 14.93
CA PRO A 35 0.68 -8.38 14.88
C PRO A 35 0.78 -7.57 13.58
N ARG A 36 1.88 -7.68 12.83
CA ARG A 36 2.08 -7.03 11.52
C ARG A 36 2.51 -8.04 10.47
N LEU A 37 2.13 -7.79 9.22
CA LEU A 37 2.45 -8.65 8.08
C LEU A 37 3.86 -8.37 7.54
N PRO A 38 4.48 -9.33 6.83
CA PRO A 38 5.66 -9.08 6.01
C PRO A 38 5.47 -7.85 5.12
N GLY A 39 6.44 -6.94 5.17
CA GLY A 39 6.43 -5.67 4.43
C GLY A 39 6.13 -4.47 5.29
N ALA A 40 5.59 -4.66 6.50
CA ALA A 40 5.38 -3.57 7.43
C ALA A 40 6.70 -2.86 7.76
N VAL A 41 6.67 -1.52 7.72
CA VAL A 41 7.84 -0.67 7.92
C VAL A 41 7.76 0.16 9.20
N LEU A 42 8.92 0.45 9.75
CA LEU A 42 9.14 1.36 10.87
C LEU A 42 10.44 2.11 10.60
N VAL A 43 10.48 3.41 10.88
CA VAL A 43 11.72 4.17 10.91
C VAL A 43 11.95 4.66 12.32
N VAL A 44 13.16 4.46 12.83
CA VAL A 44 13.61 4.97 14.14
C VAL A 44 14.79 5.91 13.91
N ARG A 45 14.66 7.13 14.42
CA ARG A 45 15.68 8.18 14.40
C ARG A 45 16.71 7.93 15.51
N ASP A 46 17.89 8.51 15.36
CA ASP A 46 19.02 8.39 16.31
C ASP A 46 18.70 8.74 17.77
N ASP A 47 17.72 9.61 18.03
CA ASP A 47 17.25 9.97 19.37
C ASP A 47 16.07 9.12 19.89
N GLY A 48 15.69 8.09 19.13
CA GLY A 48 14.61 7.16 19.48
C GLY A 48 13.20 7.66 19.13
N HIS A 49 13.06 8.76 18.41
CA HIS A 49 11.80 9.10 17.75
C HIS A 49 11.48 8.07 16.66
N LEU A 50 10.22 7.70 16.51
CA LEU A 50 9.83 6.66 15.56
C LEU A 50 8.51 6.96 14.83
N ILE A 51 8.35 6.36 13.65
CA ILE A 51 7.11 6.40 12.85
C ILE A 51 6.95 5.08 12.11
N GLY A 52 5.71 4.58 12.00
CA GLY A 52 5.41 3.25 11.48
C GLY A 52 5.35 2.20 12.58
N SER A 53 5.28 0.93 12.20
CA SER A 53 5.13 -0.17 13.17
C SER A 53 5.47 -1.53 12.56
N VAL A 54 6.20 -2.34 13.34
CA VAL A 54 6.56 -3.73 13.02
C VAL A 54 5.92 -4.74 13.98
N SER A 55 5.48 -4.28 15.17
CA SER A 55 4.85 -5.14 16.18
C SER A 55 3.64 -4.52 16.89
N GLY A 56 3.55 -3.19 16.96
CA GLY A 56 2.48 -2.48 17.65
C GLY A 56 2.77 -2.23 19.14
N GLY A 57 4.04 -2.21 19.56
CA GLY A 57 4.42 -1.77 20.91
C GLY A 57 5.83 -2.21 21.31
N CYS A 58 5.95 -3.39 21.93
CA CYS A 58 7.14 -3.73 22.71
C CYS A 58 8.45 -3.82 21.90
N ILE A 59 8.39 -4.16 20.61
CA ILE A 59 9.59 -4.17 19.75
C ILE A 59 9.98 -2.75 19.38
N GLU A 60 9.00 -1.86 19.13
CA GLU A 60 9.25 -0.45 18.85
C GLU A 60 9.97 0.25 20.02
N ASP A 61 9.60 -0.03 21.26
CA ASP A 61 10.26 0.51 22.46
C ASP A 61 11.74 0.09 22.55
N ASP A 62 12.03 -1.20 22.31
CA ASP A 62 13.40 -1.73 22.30
C ASP A 62 14.26 -1.13 21.18
N LEU A 63 13.68 -0.93 20.00
CA LEU A 63 14.39 -0.29 18.89
C LEU A 63 14.67 1.18 19.18
N ALA A 64 13.73 1.90 19.81
CA ALA A 64 13.94 3.28 20.26
C ALA A 64 15.03 3.38 21.33
N ASP A 65 15.05 2.46 22.30
CA ASP A 65 16.11 2.38 23.31
C ASP A 65 17.46 2.06 22.67
N LYS A 66 17.50 1.14 21.70
CA LYS A 66 18.73 0.83 20.98
C LYS A 66 19.26 2.02 20.20
N ALA A 67 18.37 2.82 19.60
CA ALA A 67 18.74 4.06 18.91
C ALA A 67 19.36 5.07 19.88
N ARG A 68 18.67 5.37 20.99
CA ARG A 68 19.17 6.28 22.05
C ARG A 68 20.54 5.87 22.59
N ASN A 69 20.75 4.56 22.73
CA ASN A 69 22.01 4.00 23.23
C ASN A 69 23.05 3.72 22.12
N GLN A 70 22.77 4.08 20.86
CA GLN A 70 23.65 3.87 19.71
C GLN A 70 24.10 2.42 19.52
N THR A 71 23.20 1.48 19.81
CA THR A 71 23.44 0.03 19.71
C THR A 71 22.73 -0.62 18.52
N LEU A 72 22.04 0.18 17.70
CA LEU A 72 21.52 -0.29 16.42
C LEU A 72 22.64 -0.64 15.44
N PRO A 73 22.45 -1.63 14.54
CA PRO A 73 23.46 -1.98 13.55
C PRO A 73 23.85 -0.81 12.66
N ASN A 74 25.15 -0.67 12.40
CA ASN A 74 25.72 0.34 11.48
C ASN A 74 25.84 -0.18 10.03
N LYS A 75 25.38 -1.39 9.77
CA LYS A 75 25.32 -2.04 8.45
C LYS A 75 23.99 -2.76 8.32
N PRO A 76 23.50 -3.00 7.09
CA PRO A 76 22.28 -3.76 6.89
C PRO A 76 22.39 -5.12 7.59
N SER A 77 21.35 -5.49 8.33
CA SER A 77 21.37 -6.66 9.22
C SER A 77 19.98 -7.24 9.39
N VAL A 78 19.94 -8.48 9.89
CA VAL A 78 18.70 -9.14 10.27
C VAL A 78 18.63 -9.20 11.79
N LEU A 79 17.53 -8.71 12.34
CA LEU A 79 17.18 -8.83 13.76
C LEU A 79 16.08 -9.88 13.91
N GLU A 80 16.21 -10.74 14.91
CA GLU A 80 15.22 -11.76 15.22
C GLU A 80 14.66 -11.56 16.63
N TYR A 81 13.34 -11.60 16.75
CA TYR A 81 12.60 -11.44 18.00
C TYR A 81 11.73 -12.67 18.25
N GLY A 82 11.58 -13.06 19.52
CA GLY A 82 10.76 -14.22 19.93
C GLY A 82 11.43 -15.58 19.72
N ILE A 83 12.78 -15.63 19.67
CA ILE A 83 13.52 -16.91 19.61
C ILE A 83 13.43 -17.64 20.94
N SER A 84 13.62 -16.93 22.06
CA SER A 84 13.54 -17.52 23.39
C SER A 84 12.17 -17.28 24.04
N ARG A 85 11.82 -18.12 25.04
CA ARG A 85 10.60 -17.89 25.85
C ARG A 85 10.65 -16.59 26.64
N GLU A 86 11.85 -16.17 27.06
CA GLU A 86 12.07 -14.89 27.74
C GLU A 86 11.86 -13.71 26.80
N ASP A 87 12.34 -13.79 25.56
CA ASP A 87 12.06 -12.77 24.53
C ASP A 87 10.57 -12.69 24.20
N ALA A 88 9.91 -13.83 24.01
CA ALA A 88 8.47 -13.85 23.71
C ALA A 88 7.64 -13.21 24.84
N GLN A 89 8.00 -13.45 26.11
CA GLN A 89 7.38 -12.79 27.26
C GLN A 89 7.69 -11.30 27.33
N ARG A 90 8.96 -10.91 27.14
CA ARG A 90 9.41 -9.51 27.17
C ARG A 90 8.72 -8.67 26.10
N PHE A 91 8.59 -9.21 24.89
CA PHE A 91 8.02 -8.50 23.75
C PHE A 91 6.51 -8.76 23.54
N ARG A 92 5.85 -9.43 24.50
CA ARG A 92 4.41 -9.78 24.45
C ARG A 92 3.99 -10.40 23.12
N ILE A 93 4.87 -11.19 22.52
CA ILE A 93 4.56 -11.90 21.29
C ILE A 93 3.65 -13.07 21.67
N PRO A 94 2.43 -13.21 21.09
CA PRO A 94 1.52 -14.29 21.46
C PRO A 94 2.18 -15.66 21.33
N CYS A 95 1.83 -16.59 22.22
CA CYS A 95 2.46 -17.89 22.45
C CYS A 95 3.00 -18.57 21.18
N GLY A 96 4.32 -18.43 20.93
CA GLY A 96 5.04 -19.08 19.82
C GLY A 96 5.31 -18.21 18.59
N GLY A 97 4.99 -16.91 18.63
CA GLY A 97 5.31 -16.01 17.53
C GLY A 97 6.80 -15.68 17.44
N ARG A 98 7.35 -15.67 16.23
CA ARG A 98 8.71 -15.21 15.91
C ARG A 98 8.63 -14.15 14.83
N LEU A 99 9.50 -13.15 14.90
CA LEU A 99 9.58 -12.07 13.93
C LEU A 99 11.01 -11.91 13.42
N GLN A 100 11.17 -11.82 12.11
CA GLN A 100 12.43 -11.48 11.46
C GLN A 100 12.28 -10.10 10.82
N ILE A 101 13.15 -9.17 11.22
CA ILE A 101 13.14 -7.79 10.78
C ILE A 101 14.48 -7.50 10.08
N PHE A 102 14.42 -6.94 8.89
CA PHE A 102 15.59 -6.39 8.24
C PHE A 102 15.76 -4.94 8.68
N VAL A 103 16.97 -4.56 9.07
CA VAL A 103 17.33 -3.19 9.43
C VAL A 103 18.36 -2.66 8.45
N GLU A 104 18.11 -1.46 7.92
CA GLU A 104 19.06 -0.71 7.10
C GLU A 104 19.35 0.67 7.74
N PRO A 105 20.62 1.04 7.94
CA PRO A 105 20.96 2.40 8.35
C PRO A 105 20.75 3.37 7.18
N LEU A 106 20.16 4.53 7.50
CA LEU A 106 19.90 5.63 6.60
C LEU A 106 20.81 6.80 6.98
N HIS A 107 21.61 7.23 6.01
CA HIS A 107 22.59 8.32 6.16
C HIS A 107 22.24 9.52 5.28
N HIS A 108 21.55 9.29 4.15
CA HIS A 108 21.23 10.33 3.19
C HIS A 108 19.82 10.14 2.63
N SER A 109 19.09 11.24 2.44
CA SER A 109 17.75 11.25 1.84
C SER A 109 17.71 10.62 0.44
N SER A 110 18.84 10.63 -0.29
CA SER A 110 19.00 9.94 -1.57
C SER A 110 18.73 8.43 -1.52
N GLN A 111 18.82 7.79 -0.34
CA GLN A 111 18.49 6.38 -0.17
C GLN A 111 16.99 6.09 -0.29
N LEU A 112 16.12 7.06 0.03
CA LEU A 112 14.66 6.91 0.06
C LEU A 112 13.95 7.72 -1.03
N LEU A 113 14.54 8.84 -1.46
CA LEU A 113 13.90 9.79 -2.38
C LEU A 113 13.35 9.13 -3.65
N PRO A 114 14.05 8.22 -4.35
CA PRO A 114 13.49 7.57 -5.54
C PRO A 114 12.27 6.69 -5.25
N ILE A 115 12.19 6.08 -4.06
CA ILE A 115 11.02 5.27 -3.66
C ILE A 115 9.82 6.17 -3.44
N VAL A 116 10.01 7.28 -2.71
CA VAL A 116 8.95 8.27 -2.46
C VAL A 116 8.45 8.88 -3.77
N GLN A 117 9.35 9.20 -4.70
CA GLN A 117 8.97 9.67 -6.04
C GLN A 117 8.15 8.62 -6.80
N ASN A 118 8.60 7.37 -6.83
CA ASN A 118 7.87 6.30 -7.49
C ASN A 118 6.49 6.07 -6.86
N LEU A 119 6.36 6.11 -5.53
CA LEU A 119 5.07 5.99 -4.84
C LEU A 119 4.10 7.11 -5.22
N ARG A 120 4.59 8.36 -5.30
CA ARG A 120 3.78 9.52 -5.75
C ARG A 120 3.34 9.38 -7.20
N GLU A 121 4.18 8.78 -8.04
CA GLU A 121 3.87 8.46 -9.44
C GLU A 121 3.13 7.14 -9.61
N ARG A 122 2.68 6.53 -8.50
CA ARG A 122 1.95 5.25 -8.46
C ARG A 122 2.67 4.05 -9.07
N LYS A 123 4.00 4.05 -9.02
CA LYS A 123 4.87 2.99 -9.55
C LYS A 123 5.29 2.02 -8.43
N LEU A 124 4.93 0.75 -8.60
CA LEU A 124 5.41 -0.31 -7.73
C LEU A 124 6.92 -0.55 -7.92
N THR A 125 7.65 -0.47 -6.82
CA THR A 125 9.12 -0.56 -6.81
C THR A 125 9.58 -1.69 -5.91
N LYS A 126 10.40 -2.59 -6.45
CA LYS A 126 11.21 -3.53 -5.66
C LYS A 126 12.51 -2.84 -5.24
N ARG A 127 12.72 -2.72 -3.93
CA ARG A 127 14.00 -2.31 -3.33
C ARG A 127 14.80 -3.56 -2.99
N SER A 128 16.05 -3.61 -3.41
CA SER A 128 16.98 -4.70 -3.10
C SER A 128 18.21 -4.14 -2.40
N VAL A 129 18.52 -4.62 -1.20
CA VAL A 129 19.67 -4.18 -0.41
C VAL A 129 20.61 -5.36 -0.19
N HIS A 130 21.87 -5.23 -0.60
CA HIS A 130 22.86 -6.26 -0.37
C HIS A 130 23.33 -6.20 1.08
N ILE A 131 23.24 -7.34 1.77
CA ILE A 131 23.39 -7.38 3.24
C ILE A 131 24.80 -6.98 3.68
N SER A 132 25.84 -7.42 2.96
CA SER A 132 27.22 -7.18 3.39
C SER A 132 27.81 -5.84 2.91
N SER A 133 27.37 -5.34 1.75
CA SER A 133 27.91 -4.10 1.17
C SER A 133 27.03 -2.87 1.37
N GLY A 134 25.73 -3.05 1.65
CA GLY A 134 24.76 -1.95 1.65
C GLY A 134 24.42 -1.41 0.26
N GLU A 135 24.81 -2.10 -0.82
CA GLU A 135 24.43 -1.72 -2.18
C GLU A 135 22.90 -1.77 -2.32
N ILE A 136 22.31 -0.71 -2.88
CA ILE A 136 20.86 -0.59 -3.11
C ILE A 136 20.57 -0.65 -4.60
N LYS A 137 19.60 -1.46 -5.00
CA LYS A 137 19.04 -1.52 -6.35
C LYS A 137 17.54 -1.31 -6.31
N LEU A 138 17.03 -0.48 -7.21
CA LEU A 138 15.60 -0.26 -7.39
C LEU A 138 15.20 -0.74 -8.78
N THR A 139 14.12 -1.51 -8.85
CA THR A 139 13.55 -1.99 -10.11
C THR A 139 12.03 -1.87 -10.06
N GLN A 140 11.41 -1.38 -11.12
CA GLN A 140 9.95 -1.44 -11.27
C GLN A 140 9.52 -2.89 -11.48
N VAL A 141 8.40 -3.26 -10.89
CA VAL A 141 7.85 -4.62 -10.93
C VAL A 141 6.32 -4.57 -10.99
N LEU A 142 5.69 -5.68 -11.39
CA LEU A 142 4.26 -5.89 -11.24
C LEU A 142 3.92 -6.35 -9.81
N PRO A 143 2.64 -6.32 -9.38
CA PRO A 143 2.19 -6.69 -8.03
C PRO A 143 2.42 -8.16 -7.68
N GLU A 144 3.69 -8.51 -7.47
CA GLU A 144 4.12 -9.85 -7.09
C GLU A 144 5.36 -9.76 -6.19
N GLY A 145 5.22 -10.31 -4.98
CA GLY A 145 6.34 -10.57 -4.09
C GLY A 145 6.07 -10.18 -2.65
N SER A 146 6.42 -11.09 -1.74
CA SER A 146 6.61 -10.77 -0.35
C SER A 146 8.08 -10.40 -0.11
N PRO A 147 8.38 -9.62 0.94
CA PRO A 147 9.75 -9.43 1.37
C PRO A 147 10.43 -10.77 1.60
N ARG A 148 11.70 -10.85 1.20
CA ARG A 148 12.49 -12.07 1.31
C ARG A 148 13.97 -11.78 1.27
N ILE A 149 14.74 -12.71 1.80
CA ILE A 149 16.20 -12.71 1.68
C ILE A 149 16.59 -13.83 0.72
N GLU A 150 17.35 -13.49 -0.31
CA GLU A 150 17.78 -14.42 -1.35
C GLU A 150 19.17 -14.03 -1.86
N SER A 151 20.09 -15.01 -1.94
CA SER A 151 21.44 -14.81 -2.51
C SER A 151 22.22 -13.61 -1.93
N GLY A 152 22.09 -13.34 -0.63
CA GLY A 152 22.77 -12.22 0.05
C GLY A 152 22.10 -10.85 -0.11
N TRP A 153 20.91 -10.81 -0.73
CA TRP A 153 20.09 -9.60 -0.88
C TRP A 153 18.83 -9.71 -0.04
N PHE A 154 18.43 -8.61 0.57
CA PHE A 154 17.07 -8.41 1.06
C PHE A 154 16.25 -7.70 -0.01
N HIS A 155 15.08 -8.24 -0.34
CA HIS A 155 14.14 -7.66 -1.28
C HIS A 155 12.89 -7.21 -0.53
N SER A 156 12.46 -5.97 -0.72
CA SER A 156 11.19 -5.41 -0.25
C SER A 156 10.48 -4.67 -1.38
N TYR A 157 9.20 -4.36 -1.17
CA TYR A 157 8.31 -3.86 -2.21
C TYR A 157 7.53 -2.67 -1.67
N PHE A 158 7.51 -1.59 -2.45
CA PHE A 158 6.82 -0.35 -2.12
C PHE A 158 5.86 0.00 -3.26
N GLY A 159 4.57 -0.09 -3.00
CA GLY A 159 3.50 0.13 -3.97
C GLY A 159 2.58 1.28 -3.56
N PRO A 160 1.85 1.87 -4.53
CA PRO A 160 0.83 2.85 -4.21
C PRO A 160 -0.27 2.26 -3.33
N GLN A 161 -1.02 3.15 -2.68
CA GLN A 161 -2.27 2.75 -2.03
C GLN A 161 -3.18 2.07 -3.05
N TRP A 162 -3.85 1.00 -2.61
CA TRP A 162 -4.91 0.37 -3.38
C TRP A 162 -6.02 1.39 -3.64
N ARG A 163 -6.51 1.41 -4.87
CA ARG A 163 -7.49 2.41 -5.32
C ARG A 163 -8.73 1.71 -5.82
N LEU A 164 -9.90 2.22 -5.45
CA LEU A 164 -11.18 1.73 -5.92
C LEU A 164 -11.93 2.88 -6.57
N LEU A 165 -12.15 2.80 -7.88
CA LEU A 165 -13.08 3.67 -8.60
C LEU A 165 -14.48 3.04 -8.59
N ILE A 166 -15.43 3.74 -7.98
CA ILE A 166 -16.84 3.36 -7.96
C ILE A 166 -17.59 4.21 -8.99
N ILE A 167 -18.19 3.55 -9.98
CA ILE A 167 -19.11 4.19 -10.91
C ILE A 167 -20.54 4.04 -10.38
N GLY A 168 -21.16 5.16 -10.03
CA GLY A 168 -22.49 5.25 -9.45
C GLY A 168 -22.49 5.57 -7.97
N ALA A 169 -23.15 6.67 -7.61
CA ALA A 169 -23.23 7.15 -6.23
C ALA A 169 -24.57 6.79 -5.55
N ASN A 170 -25.02 5.54 -5.70
CA ASN A 170 -26.23 5.04 -5.04
C ASN A 170 -25.95 4.44 -3.65
N GLN A 171 -26.98 3.95 -2.97
CA GLN A 171 -26.87 3.32 -1.64
C GLN A 171 -25.86 2.16 -1.59
N LEU A 172 -25.79 1.36 -2.67
CA LEU A 172 -24.82 0.27 -2.75
C LEU A 172 -23.40 0.81 -2.93
N GLY A 173 -23.21 1.84 -3.76
CA GLY A 173 -21.95 2.57 -3.90
C GLY A 173 -21.48 3.14 -2.56
N ALA A 174 -22.37 3.73 -1.77
CA ALA A 174 -22.06 4.24 -0.44
C ALA A 174 -21.61 3.12 0.53
N THR A 175 -22.26 1.96 0.48
CA THR A 175 -21.87 0.79 1.28
C THR A 175 -20.50 0.27 0.87
N LEU A 176 -20.27 0.13 -0.44
CA LEU A 176 -18.98 -0.32 -0.99
C LEU A 176 -17.85 0.65 -0.65
N ALA A 177 -18.10 1.97 -0.77
CA ALA A 177 -17.14 3.01 -0.41
C ALA A 177 -16.70 2.90 1.06
N SER A 178 -17.68 2.76 1.96
CA SER A 178 -17.42 2.61 3.40
C SER A 178 -16.59 1.37 3.72
N MET A 179 -16.90 0.23 3.09
CA MET A 179 -16.13 -1.01 3.26
C MET A 179 -14.71 -0.88 2.71
N ALA A 180 -14.54 -0.25 1.55
CA ALA A 180 -13.24 -0.05 0.93
C ALA A 180 -12.35 0.89 1.74
N GLN A 181 -12.89 1.99 2.27
CA GLN A 181 -12.18 2.88 3.19
C GLN A 181 -11.71 2.16 4.46
N ALA A 182 -12.55 1.28 5.03
CA ALA A 182 -12.17 0.47 6.19
C ALA A 182 -11.03 -0.52 5.89
N LEU A 183 -10.82 -0.85 4.62
CA LEU A 183 -9.73 -1.68 4.11
C LEU A 183 -8.54 -0.84 3.59
N ASP A 184 -8.51 0.46 3.89
CA ASP A 184 -7.45 1.39 3.49
C ASP A 184 -7.31 1.60 1.98
N PHE A 185 -8.42 1.49 1.22
CA PHE A 185 -8.44 1.91 -0.17
C PHE A 185 -8.58 3.44 -0.29
N GLU A 186 -7.88 4.01 -1.26
CA GLU A 186 -8.25 5.29 -1.86
C GLU A 186 -9.54 5.10 -2.66
N VAL A 187 -10.65 5.66 -2.18
CA VAL A 187 -11.96 5.53 -2.84
C VAL A 187 -12.26 6.74 -3.70
N LEU A 188 -12.37 6.50 -5.01
CA LEU A 188 -12.81 7.45 -6.01
C LEU A 188 -14.29 7.17 -6.34
N VAL A 189 -15.10 8.22 -6.48
CA VAL A 189 -16.51 8.10 -6.88
C VAL A 189 -16.78 8.94 -8.11
N CYS A 190 -17.39 8.31 -9.12
CA CYS A 190 -17.84 8.96 -10.35
C CYS A 190 -19.37 8.82 -10.47
N GLU A 191 -20.05 9.96 -10.46
CA GLU A 191 -21.48 10.06 -10.75
C GLU A 191 -21.75 11.38 -11.50
N PRO A 192 -22.08 11.33 -12.80
CA PRO A 192 -22.30 12.55 -13.59
C PRO A 192 -23.57 13.30 -13.20
N ARG A 193 -24.55 12.65 -12.57
CA ARG A 193 -25.84 13.25 -12.21
C ARG A 193 -25.73 14.05 -10.91
N GLN A 194 -26.07 15.33 -10.95
CA GLN A 194 -25.95 16.21 -9.79
C GLN A 194 -26.92 15.81 -8.67
N GLU A 195 -28.15 15.48 -9.03
CA GLU A 195 -29.20 15.10 -8.08
C GLU A 195 -28.87 13.85 -7.27
N ILE A 196 -28.02 12.94 -7.78
CA ILE A 196 -27.56 11.78 -7.02
C ILE A 196 -26.38 12.16 -6.12
N ARG A 197 -25.49 13.03 -6.60
CA ARG A 197 -24.35 13.52 -5.80
C ARG A 197 -24.81 14.30 -4.58
N ASP A 198 -25.88 15.10 -4.72
CA ASP A 198 -26.44 15.91 -3.64
C ASP A 198 -26.94 15.07 -2.45
N GLU A 199 -27.25 13.80 -2.68
CA GLU A 199 -27.73 12.83 -1.66
C GLU A 199 -26.60 11.98 -1.05
N TRP A 200 -25.36 12.15 -1.50
CA TRP A 200 -24.23 11.35 -1.03
C TRP A 200 -23.81 11.76 0.39
N HIS A 201 -23.64 10.77 1.26
CA HIS A 201 -23.41 10.98 2.70
C HIS A 201 -22.14 10.30 3.24
N VAL A 202 -21.30 9.70 2.37
CA VAL A 202 -20.07 9.02 2.81
C VAL A 202 -18.90 9.98 2.67
N ASP A 203 -18.36 10.40 3.80
CA ASP A 203 -17.19 11.28 3.86
C ASP A 203 -15.89 10.56 3.44
N GLY A 204 -14.84 11.32 3.13
CA GLY A 204 -13.50 10.79 2.89
C GLY A 204 -13.31 10.11 1.52
N VAL A 205 -14.29 10.21 0.61
CA VAL A 205 -14.13 9.82 -0.80
C VAL A 205 -13.57 10.96 -1.62
N THR A 206 -12.88 10.64 -2.70
CA THR A 206 -12.45 11.62 -3.71
C THR A 206 -13.45 11.60 -4.86
N TRP A 207 -14.10 12.73 -5.12
CA TRP A 207 -14.99 12.88 -6.27
C TRP A 207 -14.20 13.11 -7.54
N VAL A 208 -14.50 12.32 -8.57
CA VAL A 208 -13.99 12.54 -9.93
C VAL A 208 -15.18 12.85 -10.82
N TYR A 209 -15.20 14.04 -11.39
CA TYR A 209 -16.35 14.57 -12.13
C TYR A 209 -16.15 14.38 -13.63
N GLY A 210 -17.15 13.81 -14.29
CA GLY A 210 -17.10 13.57 -15.72
C GLY A 210 -17.99 12.40 -16.11
N MET A 211 -17.94 12.03 -17.38
CA MET A 211 -18.50 10.77 -17.84
C MET A 211 -17.57 9.60 -17.47
N PRO A 212 -18.09 8.38 -17.24
CA PRO A 212 -17.27 7.29 -16.71
C PRO A 212 -16.07 6.88 -17.57
N ASP A 213 -16.19 6.95 -18.90
CA ASP A 213 -15.09 6.71 -19.85
C ASP A 213 -13.97 7.75 -19.68
N ASP A 214 -14.31 9.03 -19.70
CA ASP A 214 -13.35 10.13 -19.48
C ASP A 214 -12.66 10.00 -18.12
N VAL A 215 -13.43 9.68 -17.07
CA VAL A 215 -12.90 9.50 -15.72
C VAL A 215 -11.92 8.32 -15.66
N VAL A 216 -12.25 7.19 -16.29
CA VAL A 216 -11.34 6.04 -16.33
C VAL A 216 -10.03 6.42 -17.02
N LEU A 217 -10.07 7.18 -18.12
CA LEU A 217 -8.85 7.66 -18.78
C LEU A 217 -8.04 8.63 -17.91
N GLU A 218 -8.72 9.58 -17.25
CA GLU A 218 -8.08 10.60 -16.41
C GLU A 218 -7.34 9.99 -15.22
N ILE A 219 -7.95 8.99 -14.55
CA ILE A 219 -7.34 8.40 -13.36
C ILE A 219 -6.17 7.46 -13.67
N ALA A 220 -5.97 7.09 -14.95
CA ALA A 220 -4.94 6.18 -15.45
C ALA A 220 -4.80 4.92 -14.56
N PRO A 221 -5.71 3.94 -14.68
CA PRO A 221 -5.74 2.77 -13.81
C PRO A 221 -4.44 1.98 -13.93
N ASP A 222 -3.88 1.64 -12.77
CA ASP A 222 -2.69 0.81 -12.62
C ASP A 222 -3.08 -0.55 -12.04
N ALA A 223 -2.09 -1.43 -11.88
CA ALA A 223 -2.29 -2.75 -11.28
C ALA A 223 -2.67 -2.73 -9.78
N HIS A 224 -2.82 -1.56 -9.16
CA HIS A 224 -3.38 -1.37 -7.81
C HIS A 224 -4.79 -0.74 -7.84
N THR A 225 -5.37 -0.59 -9.03
CA THR A 225 -6.69 0.00 -9.23
C THR A 225 -7.73 -1.07 -9.50
N ALA A 226 -8.81 -1.06 -8.70
CA ALA A 226 -10.05 -1.75 -8.99
C ALA A 226 -11.07 -0.75 -9.51
N ILE A 227 -11.90 -1.16 -10.48
CA ILE A 227 -13.00 -0.37 -11.02
C ILE A 227 -14.27 -1.18 -10.83
N VAL A 228 -15.26 -0.60 -10.15
CA VAL A 228 -16.53 -1.26 -9.85
C VAL A 228 -17.69 -0.36 -10.23
N ALA A 229 -18.46 -0.78 -11.23
CA ALA A 229 -19.68 -0.11 -11.61
C ALA A 229 -20.89 -0.75 -10.91
N VAL A 230 -21.57 0.04 -10.08
CA VAL A 230 -22.76 -0.34 -9.31
C VAL A 230 -23.97 0.47 -9.73
N THR A 231 -23.93 1.06 -10.94
CA THR A 231 -25.07 1.80 -11.45
C THR A 231 -26.22 0.86 -11.81
N HIS A 232 -27.42 1.44 -11.94
CA HIS A 232 -28.55 0.77 -12.59
C HIS A 232 -28.77 1.27 -14.03
N ASP A 233 -27.83 2.05 -14.56
CA ASP A 233 -27.88 2.65 -15.89
C ASP A 233 -26.87 1.93 -16.82
N PRO A 234 -27.34 1.09 -17.75
CA PRO A 234 -26.46 0.38 -18.67
C PRO A 234 -25.54 1.31 -19.46
N LYS A 235 -25.96 2.55 -19.74
CA LYS A 235 -25.13 3.51 -20.46
C LYS A 235 -23.88 3.87 -19.67
N LEU A 236 -24.02 4.20 -18.39
CA LEU A 236 -22.89 4.58 -17.53
C LEU A 236 -21.96 3.39 -17.27
N ASP A 237 -22.53 2.21 -17.00
CA ASP A 237 -21.77 0.98 -16.83
C ASP A 237 -20.93 0.65 -18.07
N ASP A 238 -21.55 0.69 -19.25
CA ASP A 238 -20.89 0.32 -20.49
C ASP A 238 -19.81 1.35 -20.85
N MET A 239 -20.04 2.65 -20.64
CA MET A 239 -19.01 3.69 -20.86
C MET A 239 -17.77 3.44 -19.99
N ALA A 240 -17.95 3.11 -18.71
CA ALA A 240 -16.83 2.76 -17.85
C ALA A 240 -16.07 1.52 -18.36
N LEU A 241 -16.81 0.49 -18.79
CA LEU A 241 -16.22 -0.78 -19.25
C LEU A 241 -15.36 -0.63 -20.50
N LEU A 242 -15.76 0.22 -21.44
CA LEU A 242 -15.05 0.41 -22.71
C LEU A 242 -13.61 0.84 -22.50
N GLU A 243 -13.32 1.61 -21.46
CA GLU A 243 -11.97 2.04 -21.11
C GLU A 243 -11.35 1.19 -20.00
N ALA A 244 -12.14 0.72 -19.03
CA ALA A 244 -11.62 -0.07 -17.91
C ALA A 244 -11.03 -1.41 -18.37
N LEU A 245 -11.65 -2.08 -19.35
CA LEU A 245 -11.19 -3.40 -19.83
C LEU A 245 -9.87 -3.34 -20.61
N LYS A 246 -9.50 -2.17 -21.14
CA LYS A 246 -8.22 -1.94 -21.84
C LYS A 246 -7.10 -1.50 -20.90
N SER A 247 -7.42 -1.20 -19.65
CA SER A 247 -6.50 -0.64 -18.67
C SER A 247 -5.73 -1.72 -17.89
N ASP A 248 -4.72 -1.30 -17.12
CA ASP A 248 -3.97 -2.19 -16.23
C ASP A 248 -4.69 -2.45 -14.88
N ALA A 249 -5.96 -2.05 -14.74
CA ALA A 249 -6.74 -2.30 -13.53
C ALA A 249 -6.76 -3.81 -13.19
N PHE A 250 -6.42 -4.16 -11.95
CA PHE A 250 -6.35 -5.57 -11.54
C PHE A 250 -7.73 -6.21 -11.40
N TYR A 251 -8.78 -5.40 -11.28
CA TYR A 251 -10.16 -5.85 -11.16
C TYR A 251 -11.12 -4.88 -11.84
N VAL A 252 -11.96 -5.41 -12.74
CA VAL A 252 -13.08 -4.69 -13.35
C VAL A 252 -14.36 -5.46 -13.06
N GLY A 253 -15.24 -4.89 -12.24
CA GLY A 253 -16.48 -5.50 -11.81
C GLY A 253 -17.68 -4.64 -12.18
N VAL A 254 -18.76 -5.25 -12.65
CA VAL A 254 -20.02 -4.53 -12.89
C VAL A 254 -21.18 -5.30 -12.29
N LEU A 255 -22.02 -4.63 -11.52
CA LEU A 255 -23.20 -5.20 -10.91
C LEU A 255 -24.24 -5.61 -11.97
N GLY A 256 -24.96 -6.70 -11.72
CA GLY A 256 -26.09 -7.09 -12.54
C GLY A 256 -26.44 -8.57 -12.40
N SER A 257 -27.73 -8.88 -12.60
CA SER A 257 -28.21 -10.27 -12.69
C SER A 257 -27.56 -11.04 -13.85
N HIS A 258 -27.59 -12.37 -13.81
CA HIS A 258 -27.07 -13.21 -14.90
C HIS A 258 -27.54 -12.75 -16.28
N LYS A 259 -28.85 -12.49 -16.43
CA LYS A 259 -29.44 -12.01 -17.69
C LYS A 259 -28.90 -10.64 -18.13
N ASN A 260 -28.66 -9.72 -17.19
CA ASN A 260 -28.08 -8.42 -17.52
C ASN A 260 -26.60 -8.54 -17.92
N GLN A 261 -25.86 -9.44 -17.27
CA GLN A 261 -24.46 -9.72 -17.61
C GLN A 261 -24.32 -10.35 -19.01
N GLU A 262 -25.21 -11.26 -19.39
CA GLU A 262 -25.22 -11.85 -20.74
C GLU A 262 -25.39 -10.76 -21.80
N LYS A 263 -26.44 -9.93 -21.68
CA LYS A 263 -26.67 -8.81 -22.59
C LYS A 263 -25.51 -7.83 -22.64
N ARG A 264 -24.86 -7.59 -21.49
CA ARG A 264 -23.69 -6.71 -21.39
C ARG A 264 -22.50 -7.29 -22.14
N ARG A 265 -22.19 -8.57 -21.93
CA ARG A 265 -21.14 -9.27 -22.68
C ARG A 265 -21.40 -9.26 -24.18
N ASP A 266 -22.64 -9.43 -24.60
CA ASP A 266 -23.01 -9.35 -26.02
C ASP A 266 -22.72 -7.97 -26.60
N ARG A 267 -23.05 -6.88 -25.87
CA ARG A 267 -22.69 -5.52 -26.28
C ARG A 267 -21.18 -5.32 -26.30
N MET A 268 -20.46 -5.75 -25.26
CA MET A 268 -18.99 -5.57 -25.16
C MET A 268 -18.24 -6.28 -26.28
N ARG A 269 -18.71 -7.46 -26.73
CA ARG A 269 -18.14 -8.17 -27.89
C ARG A 269 -18.28 -7.43 -29.22
N MET A 270 -19.11 -6.40 -29.30
CA MET A 270 -19.22 -5.55 -30.49
C MET A 270 -18.09 -4.52 -30.58
N PHE A 271 -17.28 -4.37 -29.54
CA PHE A 271 -16.17 -3.44 -29.46
C PHE A 271 -14.82 -4.18 -29.44
N ASP A 272 -13.77 -3.51 -29.87
CA ASP A 272 -12.39 -4.01 -29.81
C ASP A 272 -11.80 -3.66 -28.44
N LEU A 273 -11.77 -4.65 -27.54
CA LEU A 273 -11.44 -4.54 -26.11
C LEU A 273 -10.34 -5.52 -25.73
#